data_AF-R7ERU9-F1
#
_entry.id   AF-R7ERU9-F1
#
_cell.length_a   1.000
_cell.length_b   1.000
_cell.length_c   1.000
_cell.angle_alpha   90.00
_cell.angle_beta   90.00
_cell.angle_gamma   90.00
#
_symmetry.space_group_name_H-M   'P 1'
#
loop_
_entity.id
_entity.type
_entity.pdbx_description
1 polymer ?
#
loop_
_entity_poly.entity_id
_entity_poly.type
_entity_poly.pdbx_seq_one_letter_code
_entity_poly.pdbx_strand_id
1 'polypeptide(L)'
;MAFDGDEGTVTGIARKQSTASMIEGTVYVYMLVNDEDWVYIDEWYNSKTRGTLGVEGTFPCESGATYKAVFVVTAYVDGVPETETVERIKVCP
;
A
#
# COMPACT_ATOMS: atom_id res chain seq x y z
N MET A 1 5.95 -5.38 -1.68
CA MET A 1 6.84 -5.25 -0.51
C MET A 1 8.12 -6.03 -0.76
N ALA A 2 9.26 -5.36 -0.66
CA ALA A 2 10.61 -5.91 -0.71
C ALA A 2 11.41 -5.42 0.50
N PHE A 3 12.54 -6.07 0.77
CA PHE A 3 13.45 -5.70 1.85
C PHE A 3 14.88 -5.76 1.34
N ASP A 4 15.72 -4.82 1.77
CA ASP A 4 17.16 -4.78 1.56
C ASP A 4 17.84 -4.34 2.87
N GLY A 5 18.48 -5.30 3.56
CA GLY A 5 18.95 -5.10 4.93
C GLY A 5 17.83 -4.67 5.87
N ASP A 6 18.03 -3.55 6.54
CA ASP A 6 17.10 -2.96 7.51
C ASP A 6 16.11 -1.97 6.87
N GLU A 7 15.97 -1.98 5.54
CA GLU A 7 15.05 -1.12 4.79
C GLU A 7 13.98 -1.95 4.07
N GLY A 8 12.72 -1.59 4.26
CA GLY A 8 11.57 -2.09 3.52
C GLY A 8 11.12 -1.12 2.44
N THR A 9 10.79 -1.64 1.26
CA THR A 9 10.15 -0.87 0.18
C THR A 9 8.76 -1.41 -0.09
N VAL A 10 7.77 -0.52 -0.20
CA VAL A 10 6.43 -0.84 -0.66
C VAL A 10 6.11 -0.15 -1.98
N THR A 11 5.41 -0.87 -2.85
CA THR A 11 4.91 -0.34 -4.11
C THR A 11 3.49 -0.87 -4.32
N GLY A 12 2.53 0.04 -4.45
CA GLY A 12 1.17 -0.22 -4.89
C GLY A 12 0.97 0.33 -6.29
N ILE A 13 0.46 -0.48 -7.21
CA ILE A 13 0.23 -0.08 -8.60
C ILE A 13 -1.23 -0.36 -8.95
N ALA A 14 -1.91 0.64 -9.49
CA ALA A 14 -3.26 0.51 -10.01
C ALA A 14 -3.38 1.19 -11.37
N ARG A 15 -4.22 0.66 -12.25
CA ARG A 15 -4.48 1.25 -13.57
C ARG A 15 -5.88 1.81 -13.62
N LYS A 16 -6.02 3.07 -14.05
CA LYS A 16 -7.33 3.69 -14.20
C LYS A 16 -8.09 3.03 -15.35
N GLN A 17 -9.29 2.55 -15.08
CA GLN A 17 -10.26 2.16 -16.11
C GLN A 17 -10.79 3.41 -16.83
N SER A 18 -11.22 3.27 -18.08
CA SER A 18 -11.72 4.41 -18.87
C SER A 18 -13.02 5.02 -18.31
N THR A 19 -13.81 4.22 -17.61
CA THR A 19 -15.07 4.61 -16.96
C THR A 19 -14.87 5.44 -15.69
N ALA A 20 -13.72 5.32 -15.04
CA ALA A 20 -13.40 6.09 -13.85
C ALA A 20 -12.90 7.49 -14.23
N SER A 21 -13.39 8.52 -13.56
CA SER A 21 -12.91 9.91 -13.71
C SER A 21 -11.52 10.09 -13.08
N MET A 22 -11.28 9.44 -11.94
CA MET A 22 -10.06 9.49 -11.15
C MET A 22 -9.82 8.15 -10.44
N ILE A 23 -8.56 7.87 -10.14
CA ILE A 23 -8.15 6.87 -9.16
C ILE A 23 -7.23 7.51 -8.13
N GLU A 24 -7.35 7.06 -6.89
CA GLU A 24 -6.44 7.36 -5.80
C GLU A 24 -6.08 6.08 -5.06
N GLY A 25 -4.97 6.10 -4.34
CA GLY A 25 -4.59 4.96 -3.55
C GLY A 25 -3.62 5.32 -2.44
N THR A 26 -3.69 4.53 -1.38
CA THR A 26 -2.85 4.63 -0.20
C THR A 26 -2.27 3.26 0.10
N VAL A 27 -0.95 3.19 0.34
CA VAL A 27 -0.32 2.00 0.92
C VAL A 27 -0.09 2.30 2.40
N TYR A 28 -0.65 1.46 3.27
CA TYR A 28 -0.42 1.47 4.71
C TYR A 28 0.53 0.34 5.08
N VAL A 29 1.46 0.59 5.99
CA VAL A 29 2.36 -0.44 6.54
C VAL A 29 2.11 -0.60 8.03
N TYR A 30 2.07 -1.86 8.46
CA TYR A 30 1.93 -2.26 9.84
C TYR A 30 3.01 -3.28 10.21
N MET A 31 3.39 -3.31 11.48
CA MET A 31 4.25 -4.32 12.08
C MET A 31 3.46 -5.18 13.05
N LEU A 32 3.66 -6.51 13.01
CA LEU A 32 3.06 -7.43 13.96
C LEU A 32 3.79 -7.30 15.31
N VAL A 33 3.04 -6.99 16.36
CA VAL A 33 3.48 -7.03 17.75
C VAL A 33 2.69 -8.12 18.47
N ASN A 34 3.37 -8.97 19.24
CA ASN A 34 2.75 -10.00 20.09
C ASN A 34 1.79 -10.99 19.38
N ASP A 35 2.22 -11.62 18.28
CA ASP A 35 1.52 -12.68 17.52
C ASP A 35 0.13 -12.34 16.92
N GLU A 36 -0.58 -11.32 17.41
CA GLU A 36 -1.95 -10.99 17.01
C GLU A 36 -2.16 -9.50 16.66
N ASP A 37 -1.40 -8.58 17.27
CA ASP A 37 -1.63 -7.15 17.13
C ASP A 37 -0.82 -6.53 15.99
N TRP A 38 -1.43 -5.62 15.23
CA TRP A 38 -0.74 -4.88 14.16
C TRP A 38 -0.62 -3.41 14.53
N VAL A 39 0.60 -2.90 14.63
CA VAL A 39 0.89 -1.49 14.91
C VAL A 39 1.18 -0.76 13.60
N TYR A 40 0.55 0.39 13.40
CA TYR A 40 0.80 1.27 12.26
C TYR A 40 2.24 1.77 12.25
N ILE A 41 2.88 1.74 11.08
CA ILE A 41 4.25 2.21 10.86
C ILE A 41 4.25 3.49 10.02
N ASP A 42 3.70 3.41 8.79
CA ASP A 42 3.71 4.55 7.86
C ASP A 42 2.68 4.37 6.75
N GLU A 43 2.45 5.43 5.97
CA GLU A 43 1.59 5.43 4.80
C GLU A 43 2.10 6.33 3.68
N TRP A 44 1.76 5.96 2.44
CA TRP A 44 2.00 6.80 1.26
C TRP A 44 0.75 6.87 0.42
N TYR A 45 0.50 8.06 -0.13
CA TYR A 45 -0.68 8.35 -0.92
C TYR A 45 -0.31 8.94 -2.28
N ASN A 46 -1.09 8.59 -3.30
CA ASN A 46 -1.03 9.26 -4.60
C ASN A 46 -2.40 9.21 -5.29
N SER A 47 -2.63 10.11 -6.25
CA SER A 47 -3.82 10.10 -7.10
C SER A 47 -3.52 10.49 -8.53
N LYS A 48 -4.35 10.01 -9.46
CA LYS A 48 -4.23 10.24 -10.89
C LYS A 48 -5.59 10.33 -11.56
N THR A 49 -5.72 11.29 -12.48
CA THR A 49 -6.87 11.39 -13.38
C THR A 49 -6.67 10.61 -14.69
N ARG A 50 -5.45 10.15 -14.98
CA ARG A 50 -5.09 9.41 -16.21
C ARG A 50 -3.97 8.40 -15.96
N GLY A 51 -4.02 7.28 -16.67
CA GLY A 51 -2.93 6.30 -16.76
C GLY A 51 -2.81 5.35 -15.56
N THR A 52 -1.56 5.06 -15.19
CA THR A 52 -1.21 4.17 -14.09
C THR A 52 -0.86 5.01 -12.86
N LEU A 53 -1.46 4.65 -11.73
CA LEU A 53 -1.10 5.12 -10.40
C LEU A 53 0.02 4.24 -9.84
N GLY A 54 1.07 4.89 -9.33
CA GLY A 54 2.09 4.25 -8.50
C GLY A 54 2.16 4.96 -7.16
N VAL A 55 2.08 4.18 -6.09
CA VAL A 55 2.30 4.62 -4.72
C VAL A 55 3.53 3.88 -4.23
N GLU A 56 4.58 4.59 -3.86
CA GLU A 56 5.85 4.01 -3.43
C GLU A 56 6.33 4.69 -2.16
N GLY A 57 6.96 3.92 -1.30
CA GLY A 57 7.52 4.38 -0.04
C GLY A 57 8.57 3.43 0.51
N THR A 58 9.42 3.97 1.36
CA THR A 58 10.45 3.23 2.09
C THR A 58 10.27 3.42 3.58
N PHE A 59 10.52 2.37 4.36
CA PHE A 59 10.43 2.39 5.82
C PHE A 59 11.56 1.58 6.44
N PRO A 60 12.07 1.96 7.63
CA PRO A 60 12.99 1.10 8.37
C PRO A 60 12.27 -0.19 8.81
N CYS A 61 12.95 -1.33 8.71
CA CYS A 61 12.45 -2.60 9.20
C CYS A 61 13.38 -3.24 10.23
N GLU A 62 12.79 -3.97 11.16
CA GLU A 62 13.49 -4.71 12.20
C GLU A 62 13.70 -6.16 11.74
N SER A 63 14.94 -6.64 11.73
CA SER A 63 15.27 -8.02 11.34
C SER A 63 14.45 -9.03 12.14
N GLY A 64 13.81 -9.97 11.43
CA GLY A 64 12.92 -10.98 12.00
C GLY A 64 11.51 -10.50 12.33
N ALA A 65 11.22 -9.19 12.28
CA ALA A 65 9.86 -8.68 12.49
C ALA A 65 8.98 -8.92 11.26
N THR A 66 7.69 -9.17 11.51
CA THR A 66 6.70 -9.40 10.46
C THR A 66 5.98 -8.09 10.13
N TYR A 67 5.90 -7.76 8.85
CA TYR A 67 5.22 -6.57 8.34
C TYR A 67 4.06 -6.93 7.42
N LYS A 68 3.04 -6.07 7.41
CA LYS A 68 1.86 -6.12 6.53
C LYS A 68 1.74 -4.80 5.79
N ALA A 69 1.76 -4.84 4.47
CA ALA A 69 1.37 -3.71 3.63
C ALA A 69 -0.06 -3.91 3.14
N VAL A 70 -0.89 -2.87 3.24
CA VAL A 70 -2.27 -2.85 2.74
C VAL A 70 -2.36 -1.73 1.71
N PHE A 71 -2.58 -2.08 0.45
CA PHE A 71 -2.82 -1.12 -0.62
C PHE A 71 -4.33 -0.98 -0.84
N VAL A 72 -4.86 0.19 -0.54
CA VAL A 72 -6.27 0.55 -0.76
C VAL A 72 -6.32 1.47 -1.97
N VAL A 73 -7.18 1.17 -2.93
CA VAL A 73 -7.37 1.95 -4.16
C VAL A 73 -8.82 2.30 -4.29
N THR A 74 -9.12 3.58 -4.54
CA THR A 74 -10.47 4.05 -4.81
C THR A 74 -10.54 4.62 -6.22
N ALA A 75 -11.48 4.14 -7.03
CA ALA A 75 -11.82 4.66 -8.34
C ALA A 75 -13.17 5.40 -8.26
N TYR A 76 -13.32 6.50 -9.02
CA TYR A 76 -14.55 7.29 -9.03
C TYR A 76 -15.28 7.16 -10.36
N VAL A 77 -16.28 6.28 -10.43
CA VAL A 77 -17.10 5.99 -11.62
C VAL A 77 -18.41 6.78 -11.50
N ASP A 78 -18.66 7.70 -12.44
CA ASP A 78 -19.85 8.58 -12.42
C ASP A 78 -20.07 9.31 -11.07
N GLY A 79 -18.98 9.63 -10.38
CA GLY A 79 -19.01 10.27 -9.05
C GLY A 79 -19.19 9.31 -7.87
N VAL A 80 -19.38 8.02 -8.12
CA VAL A 80 -19.49 6.97 -7.11
C VAL A 80 -18.10 6.37 -6.83
N PRO A 81 -17.66 6.32 -5.57
CA PRO A 81 -16.42 5.66 -5.21
C PRO A 81 -16.56 4.14 -5.18
N GLU A 82 -15.64 3.43 -5.83
CA GLU A 82 -15.45 1.99 -5.77
C GLU A 82 -14.06 1.68 -5.23
N THR A 83 -13.97 0.85 -4.19
CA THR A 83 -12.71 0.61 -3.47
C THR A 83 -12.30 -0.85 -3.56
N GLU A 84 -11.01 -1.07 -3.84
CA GLU A 84 -10.36 -2.38 -3.84
C GLU A 84 -9.19 -2.38 -2.85
N THR A 85 -8.91 -3.52 -2.24
CA THR A 85 -7.84 -3.68 -1.25
C THR A 85 -6.99 -4.89 -1.54
N VAL A 86 -5.67 -4.72 -1.52
CA VAL A 86 -4.68 -5.80 -1.66
C VAL A 86 -3.72 -5.76 -0.49
N GLU A 87 -3.53 -6.90 0.15
CA GLU A 87 -2.60 -7.04 1.27
C GLU A 87 -1.37 -7.89 0.92
N ARG A 88 -0.27 -7.62 1.61
CA ARG A 88 0.96 -8.41 1.52
C ARG A 88 1.64 -8.47 2.88
N ILE A 89 1.89 -9.70 3.37
CA ILE A 89 2.63 -9.95 4.61
C ILE A 89 4.01 -10.50 4.27
N LYS A 90 5.05 -10.03 4.95
CA LYS A 90 6.43 -10.51 4.77
C LYS A 90 7.26 -10.24 6.03
N VAL A 91 8.23 -11.11 6.30
CA VAL A 91 9.21 -10.96 7.38
C VAL A 91 10.42 -10.18 6.85
N CYS A 92 10.88 -9.17 7.59
CA CYS A 92 12.14 -8.48 7.32
C CYS A 92 13.30 -9.45 7.60
N PRO A 93 14.28 -9.59 6.68
CA PRO A 93 15.27 -10.66 6.69
C PRO A 93 16.16 -10.70 7.93
#